data_AF-A0A840UL02-F1
#
_entry.id   AF-A0A840UL02-F1
#
_cell.length_a   1.000
_cell.length_b   1.000
_cell.length_c   1.000
_cell.angle_alpha   90.00
_cell.angle_beta   90.00
_cell.angle_gamma   90.00
#
_symmetry.space_group_name_H-M   'P 1'
#
loop_
_entity.id
_entity.type
_entity.pdbx_description
1 polymer ?
#
loop_
_entity_poly.entity_id
_entity_poly.type
_entity_poly.pdbx_seq_one_letter_code
_entity_poly.pdbx_strand_id
1 'polypeptide(L)'
;MTHLTLVQSQNDTGKMNLSNLVIGKKYTAAEIMSLAKDNNPRAMGIITVGSEPDYKAIIIKVTLADKKYPHEWINKGKELKYYMFAVKGNYSLDYKVNKAVINSRGIPIFVFTRQDKKDRFLLVGIFSYLDYICEADGTKFFRLQKLSSVKIKLTAIENSKKRINKQLKKITNKINVTQGKVLSLVPQLEQSQI
;
A
#
# COMPACT_ATOMS: atom_id res chain seq x y z
N MET A 1 26.17 32.94 36.31
CA MET A 1 25.91 31.53 35.97
C MET A 1 24.75 31.49 35.00
N THR A 2 25.05 31.39 33.70
CA THR A 2 24.07 31.48 32.61
C THR A 2 23.92 30.08 32.03
N HIS A 3 22.81 29.41 32.34
CA HIS A 3 22.53 28.09 31.77
C HIS A 3 21.95 28.27 30.36
N LEU A 4 22.75 27.90 29.34
CA LEU A 4 22.27 27.68 27.98
C LEU A 4 21.33 26.47 27.98
N THR A 5 20.06 26.70 27.66
CA THR A 5 19.12 25.63 27.31
C THR A 5 19.37 25.23 25.86
N LEU A 6 19.94 24.04 25.68
CA LEU A 6 20.12 23.42 24.37
C LEU A 6 18.75 23.01 23.82
N VAL A 7 18.11 23.88 23.05
CA VAL A 7 16.97 23.50 22.20
C VAL A 7 17.53 22.65 21.07
N GLN A 8 17.47 21.33 21.22
CA GLN A 8 17.66 20.43 20.09
C GLN A 8 16.47 20.59 19.14
N SER A 9 16.63 21.53 18.21
CA SER A 9 15.91 21.55 16.94
C SER A 9 16.19 20.24 16.21
N GLN A 10 15.26 19.29 16.28
CA GLN A 10 15.22 18.19 15.34
C GLN A 10 14.39 18.60 14.13
N ASN A 11 15.00 19.43 13.29
CA ASN A 11 14.70 19.45 11.86
C ASN A 11 15.33 18.20 11.24
N ASP A 12 14.75 17.05 11.52
CA ASP A 12 14.95 15.86 10.70
C ASP A 12 13.72 15.77 9.80
N THR A 13 13.90 15.65 8.48
CA THR A 13 12.78 15.40 7.57
C THR A 13 12.34 13.95 7.76
N GLY A 14 11.70 13.66 8.91
CA GLY A 14 11.34 12.36 9.44
C GLY A 14 10.37 11.60 8.54
N LYS A 15 10.89 11.06 7.44
CA LYS A 15 10.14 10.35 6.43
C LYS A 15 9.57 9.08 7.03
N MET A 16 8.24 8.99 7.07
CA MET A 16 7.55 7.85 7.64
C MET A 16 7.76 6.60 6.77
N ASN A 17 7.90 5.44 7.41
CA ASN A 17 7.99 4.14 6.75
C ASN A 17 6.85 3.24 7.26
N LEU A 18 6.41 2.30 6.43
CA LEU A 18 5.43 1.27 6.79
C LEU A 18 5.85 0.47 8.04
N SER A 19 7.16 0.26 8.25
CA SER A 19 7.67 -0.45 9.44
C SER A 19 7.41 0.30 10.75
N ASN A 20 7.20 1.61 10.69
CA ASN A 20 7.06 2.47 11.87
C ASN A 20 5.58 2.72 12.21
N LEU A 21 4.67 2.05 11.51
CA LEU A 21 3.24 2.11 11.75
C LEU A 21 2.87 1.28 12.97
N VAL A 22 2.17 1.92 13.91
CA VAL A 22 1.67 1.32 15.14
C VAL A 22 0.15 1.40 15.14
N ILE A 23 -0.50 0.25 15.13
CA ILE A 23 -1.96 0.17 15.26
C ILE A 23 -2.38 0.81 16.60
N GLY A 24 -3.40 1.66 16.57
CA GLY A 24 -3.86 2.42 17.73
C GLY A 24 -3.19 3.80 17.87
N LYS A 25 -2.15 4.12 17.09
CA LYS A 25 -1.52 5.44 17.11
C LYS A 25 -2.23 6.42 16.16
N LYS A 26 -2.26 7.69 16.54
CA LYS A 26 -2.77 8.80 15.73
C LYS A 26 -1.66 9.45 14.90
N TYR A 27 -2.00 9.84 13.68
CA TYR A 27 -1.12 10.42 12.67
C TYR A 27 -1.79 11.61 11.98
N THR A 28 -1.00 12.60 11.60
CA THR A 28 -1.44 13.72 10.77
C THR A 28 -1.64 13.26 9.32
N ALA A 29 -2.38 14.05 8.55
CA ALA A 29 -2.49 13.81 7.12
C ALA A 29 -1.11 13.85 6.43
N ALA A 30 -0.23 14.76 6.85
CA ALA A 30 1.12 14.92 6.29
C ALA A 30 2.00 13.68 6.55
N GLU A 31 2.00 13.18 7.79
CA GLU A 31 2.70 11.94 8.16
C GLU A 31 2.28 10.78 7.26
N ILE A 32 0.97 10.55 7.10
CA ILE A 32 0.46 9.48 6.23
C ILE A 32 0.83 9.71 4.76
N MET A 33 0.75 10.95 4.27
CA MET A 33 1.09 11.28 2.89
C MET A 33 2.57 11.04 2.58
N SER A 34 3.45 11.14 3.57
CA SER A 34 4.89 10.84 3.38
C SER A 34 5.19 9.37 3.06
N LEU A 35 4.22 8.46 3.29
CA LEU A 35 4.28 7.06 2.84
C LEU A 35 4.06 6.91 1.32
N ALA A 36 3.45 7.91 0.67
CA ALA A 36 3.20 7.89 -0.77
C ALA A 36 4.52 8.09 -1.53
N LYS A 37 4.70 7.34 -2.63
CA LYS A 37 5.91 7.47 -3.46
C LYS A 37 5.93 8.78 -4.25
N ASP A 38 4.76 9.26 -4.67
CA ASP A 38 4.65 10.32 -5.67
C ASP A 38 4.29 11.69 -5.07
N ASN A 39 4.27 11.83 -3.73
CA ASN A 39 3.89 13.06 -3.02
C ASN A 39 2.62 13.73 -3.59
N ASN A 40 1.72 12.99 -4.24
CA ASN A 40 0.56 13.55 -4.91
C ASN A 40 -0.38 14.13 -3.84
N PRO A 41 -0.42 15.46 -3.64
CA PRO A 41 -1.15 16.06 -2.54
C PRO A 41 -2.67 15.95 -2.75
N ARG A 42 -3.10 15.46 -3.92
CA ARG A 42 -4.50 15.21 -4.29
C ARG A 42 -4.96 13.77 -4.04
N ALA A 43 -4.18 12.92 -3.36
CA ALA A 43 -4.66 11.59 -2.97
C ALA A 43 -5.73 11.72 -1.86
N MET A 44 -6.99 11.85 -2.27
CA MET A 44 -8.10 12.27 -1.40
C MET A 44 -8.51 11.23 -0.35
N GLY A 45 -8.15 9.95 -0.52
CA GLY A 45 -8.52 8.90 0.43
C GLY A 45 -7.85 7.55 0.21
N ILE A 46 -7.49 7.18 -1.02
CA ILE A 46 -6.71 5.97 -1.33
C ILE A 46 -5.29 6.37 -1.75
N ILE A 47 -4.28 5.78 -1.12
CA ILE A 47 -2.85 6.05 -1.41
C ILE A 47 -2.16 4.71 -1.66
N THR A 48 -1.41 4.62 -2.76
CA THR A 48 -0.61 3.42 -3.08
C THR A 48 0.84 3.60 -2.62
N VAL A 49 1.39 2.60 -1.95
CA VAL A 49 2.81 2.56 -1.56
C VAL A 49 3.55 1.58 -2.46
N GLY A 50 4.47 2.09 -3.30
CA GLY A 50 5.10 1.32 -4.38
C GLY A 50 4.49 1.64 -5.75
N SER A 51 4.60 0.72 -6.70
CA SER A 51 4.14 0.89 -8.08
C SER A 51 3.53 -0.39 -8.63
N GLU A 52 2.56 -0.26 -9.53
CA GLU A 52 1.98 -1.41 -10.26
C GLU A 52 3.10 -2.18 -11.00
N PRO A 53 3.03 -3.53 -11.07
CA PRO A 53 2.06 -4.42 -10.41
C PRO A 53 2.41 -4.80 -8.96
N ASP A 54 3.57 -4.36 -8.45
CA ASP A 54 4.14 -4.81 -7.18
C ASP A 54 3.96 -3.75 -6.07
N TYR A 55 2.71 -3.41 -5.73
CA TYR A 55 2.44 -2.53 -4.58
C TYR A 55 2.91 -3.19 -3.27
N LYS A 56 3.54 -2.41 -2.39
CA LYS A 56 3.97 -2.85 -1.05
C LYS A 56 2.84 -2.79 -0.04
N ALA A 57 1.99 -1.77 -0.15
CA ALA A 57 0.82 -1.57 0.67
C ALA A 57 -0.15 -0.61 -0.02
N ILE A 58 -1.38 -0.60 0.47
CA ILE A 58 -2.38 0.40 0.14
C ILE A 58 -2.78 1.07 1.46
N ILE A 59 -2.95 2.38 1.43
CA ILE A 59 -3.44 3.14 2.57
C ILE A 59 -4.82 3.68 2.22
N ILE A 60 -5.76 3.54 3.15
CA ILE A 60 -7.09 4.13 3.07
C ILE A 60 -7.23 5.09 4.24
N LYS A 61 -7.52 6.36 3.93
CA LYS A 61 -7.87 7.40 4.91
C LYS A 61 -9.36 7.68 4.83
N VAL A 62 -10.01 7.63 5.98
CA VAL A 62 -11.46 7.79 6.10
C VAL A 62 -11.78 8.88 7.12
N THR A 63 -12.68 9.78 6.76
CA THR A 63 -13.35 10.68 7.71
C THR A 63 -14.77 10.16 7.87
N LEU A 64 -15.14 9.68 9.05
CA LEU A 64 -16.40 8.96 9.26
C LEU A 64 -17.60 9.91 9.33
N ALA A 65 -17.42 11.14 9.84
CA ALA A 65 -18.49 12.15 9.87
C ALA A 65 -18.64 12.92 8.54
N ASP A 66 -17.97 12.49 7.46
CA ASP A 66 -18.07 13.21 6.18
C ASP A 66 -19.44 12.96 5.53
N LYS A 67 -20.23 14.03 5.37
CA LYS A 67 -21.57 13.96 4.77
C LYS A 67 -21.55 13.66 3.27
N LYS A 68 -20.40 13.86 2.60
CA LYS A 68 -20.29 13.67 1.14
C LYS A 68 -20.30 12.19 0.73
N TYR A 69 -19.67 11.34 1.55
CA TYR A 69 -19.61 9.90 1.34
C TYR A 69 -19.81 9.24 2.68
N PRO A 70 -20.93 8.51 2.91
CA PRO A 70 -21.23 7.89 4.18
C PRO A 70 -20.35 6.64 4.38
N HIS A 71 -19.05 6.85 4.54
CA HIS A 71 -18.13 5.80 4.95
C HIS A 71 -18.50 5.33 6.34
N GLU A 72 -18.83 4.06 6.47
CA GLU A 72 -19.34 3.53 7.72
C GLU A 72 -18.79 2.16 8.03
N TRP A 73 -18.84 1.83 9.31
CA TRP A 73 -18.57 0.48 9.75
C TRP A 73 -19.81 -0.38 9.49
N ILE A 74 -19.70 -1.34 8.58
CA ILE A 74 -20.69 -2.42 8.47
C ILE A 74 -20.67 -3.24 9.78
N ASN A 75 -19.46 -3.52 10.28
CA ASN A 75 -19.23 -4.08 11.60
C ASN A 75 -18.11 -3.31 12.30
N LYS A 76 -18.42 -2.67 13.43
CA LYS A 76 -17.54 -1.71 14.11
C LYS A 76 -16.15 -2.31 14.36
N GLY A 77 -15.15 -1.70 13.72
CA GLY A 77 -13.74 -2.09 13.84
C GLY A 77 -13.37 -3.42 13.17
N LYS A 78 -14.30 -4.06 12.44
CA LYS A 78 -14.10 -5.36 11.77
C LYS A 78 -14.32 -5.29 10.28
N GLU A 79 -15.34 -4.57 9.83
CA GLU A 79 -15.70 -4.46 8.41
C GLU A 79 -16.10 -3.03 8.07
N LEU A 80 -15.45 -2.47 7.05
CA LEU A 80 -15.60 -1.08 6.63
C LEU A 80 -16.20 -1.02 5.23
N LYS A 81 -17.27 -0.22 5.09
CA LYS A 81 -17.81 0.26 3.82
C LYS A 81 -17.01 1.51 3.41
N TYR A 82 -16.32 1.44 2.29
CA TYR A 82 -15.52 2.55 1.78
C TYR A 82 -15.86 2.86 0.32
N TYR A 83 -16.50 4.00 0.07
CA TYR A 83 -16.82 4.45 -1.29
C TYR A 83 -15.58 4.55 -2.17
N MET A 84 -15.69 4.05 -3.40
CA MET A 84 -14.60 4.06 -4.36
C MET A 84 -14.24 5.49 -4.78
N PHE A 85 -13.04 5.68 -5.29
CA PHE A 85 -12.69 6.92 -5.96
C PHE A 85 -13.58 7.12 -7.20
N ALA A 86 -14.10 8.33 -7.37
CA ALA A 86 -14.90 8.71 -8.52
C ALA A 86 -14.45 10.03 -9.12
N VAL A 87 -14.60 10.14 -10.45
CA VAL A 87 -14.45 11.41 -11.16
C VAL A 87 -15.82 11.77 -11.73
N LYS A 88 -16.36 12.92 -11.31
CA LYS A 88 -17.69 13.40 -11.73
C LYS A 88 -18.80 12.35 -11.56
N GLY A 89 -18.78 11.61 -10.45
CA GLY A 89 -19.79 10.58 -10.15
C GLY A 89 -19.57 9.22 -10.82
N ASN A 90 -18.63 9.09 -11.75
CA ASN A 90 -18.29 7.79 -12.32
C ASN A 90 -17.35 7.01 -11.39
N TYR A 91 -17.78 5.85 -10.88
CA TYR A 91 -16.97 4.94 -10.06
C TYR A 91 -16.36 3.82 -10.94
N SER A 92 -15.43 4.20 -11.83
CA SER A 92 -14.78 3.22 -12.71
C SER A 92 -13.84 2.28 -11.93
N LEU A 93 -13.92 0.98 -12.24
CA LEU A 93 -13.02 -0.03 -11.68
C LEU A 93 -11.59 0.12 -12.21
N ASP A 94 -11.43 0.75 -13.39
CA ASP A 94 -10.14 0.92 -14.07
C ASP A 94 -9.34 2.10 -13.55
N TYR A 95 -9.92 2.95 -12.70
CA TYR A 95 -9.14 3.99 -12.04
C TYR A 95 -8.02 3.35 -11.21
N LYS A 96 -6.79 3.83 -11.42
CA LYS A 96 -5.55 3.28 -10.84
C LYS A 96 -5.69 2.90 -9.36
N VAL A 97 -6.28 3.79 -8.55
CA VAL A 97 -6.45 3.57 -7.11
C VAL A 97 -7.54 2.54 -6.78
N ASN A 98 -8.63 2.48 -7.55
CA ASN A 98 -9.68 1.48 -7.37
C ASN A 98 -9.17 0.10 -7.78
N LYS A 99 -8.55 0.02 -8.96
CA LYS A 99 -7.88 -1.17 -9.46
C LYS A 99 -6.84 -1.71 -8.48
N ALA A 100 -6.07 -0.82 -7.82
CA ALA A 100 -5.10 -1.22 -6.80
C ALA A 100 -5.78 -1.93 -5.62
N VAL A 101 -6.91 -1.42 -5.12
CA VAL A 101 -7.67 -2.06 -4.03
C VAL A 101 -8.26 -3.40 -4.48
N ILE A 102 -8.89 -3.47 -5.66
CA ILE A 102 -9.51 -4.69 -6.18
C ILE A 102 -8.47 -5.80 -6.40
N ASN A 103 -7.29 -5.44 -6.91
CA ASN A 103 -6.21 -6.37 -7.18
C ASN A 103 -5.23 -6.54 -6.01
N SER A 104 -5.60 -6.06 -4.82
CA SER A 104 -4.75 -6.08 -3.63
C SER A 104 -4.53 -7.47 -3.02
N ARG A 105 -4.78 -8.57 -3.74
CA ARG A 105 -4.68 -9.94 -3.20
C ARG A 105 -3.31 -10.17 -2.54
N GLY A 106 -3.31 -10.32 -1.22
CA GLY A 106 -2.11 -10.45 -0.38
C GLY A 106 -1.40 -9.13 -0.03
N ILE A 107 -1.76 -8.01 -0.64
CA ILE A 107 -1.20 -6.68 -0.31
C ILE A 107 -1.97 -6.09 0.88
N PRO A 108 -1.29 -5.69 1.97
CA PRO A 108 -1.96 -5.15 3.15
C PRO A 108 -2.59 -3.78 2.86
N ILE A 109 -3.83 -3.60 3.32
CA ILE A 109 -4.54 -2.32 3.30
C ILE A 109 -4.53 -1.72 4.70
N PHE A 110 -3.74 -0.66 4.94
CA PHE A 110 -3.74 0.04 6.21
C PHE A 110 -4.89 1.05 6.24
N VAL A 111 -5.79 0.90 7.21
CA VAL A 111 -6.96 1.77 7.33
C VAL A 111 -6.75 2.77 8.45
N PHE A 112 -6.88 4.04 8.09
CA PHE A 112 -6.76 5.19 8.96
C PHE A 112 -8.12 5.88 9.04
N THR A 113 -8.65 6.08 10.24
CA THR A 113 -9.94 6.74 10.42
C THR A 113 -9.83 7.96 11.31
N ARG A 114 -10.68 8.95 11.09
CA ARG A 114 -10.93 10.05 12.02
C ARG A 114 -12.42 10.37 12.04
N GLN A 115 -12.88 11.05 13.09
CA GLN A 115 -14.27 11.52 13.13
C GLN A 115 -14.39 12.75 12.23
N ASP A 116 -13.60 13.78 12.51
CA ASP A 116 -13.71 15.08 11.84
C ASP A 116 -12.48 15.49 11.04
N LYS A 117 -12.64 16.46 10.13
CA LYS A 117 -11.53 16.96 9.29
C LYS A 117 -10.40 17.61 10.09
N LYS A 118 -10.68 18.09 11.29
CA LYS A 118 -9.70 18.70 12.21
C LYS A 118 -8.90 17.66 13.01
N ASP A 119 -9.38 16.42 13.07
CA ASP A 119 -8.73 15.37 13.84
C ASP A 119 -7.53 14.75 13.13
N ARG A 120 -6.62 14.20 13.95
CA ARG A 120 -5.61 13.24 13.51
C ARG A 120 -6.26 11.90 13.19
N PHE A 121 -5.70 11.20 12.22
CA PHE A 121 -6.10 9.87 11.78
C PHE A 121 -5.57 8.79 12.71
N LEU A 122 -6.45 7.96 13.24
CA LEU A 122 -6.12 6.74 13.98
C LEU A 122 -5.85 5.58 13.01
N LEU A 123 -4.70 4.91 13.11
CA LEU A 123 -4.49 3.63 12.42
C LEU A 123 -5.30 2.53 13.13
N VAL A 124 -6.43 2.14 12.56
CA VAL A 124 -7.37 1.17 13.19
C VAL A 124 -7.02 -0.28 12.91
N GLY A 125 -6.21 -0.55 11.88
CA GLY A 125 -5.71 -1.89 11.59
C GLY A 125 -5.30 -2.11 10.15
N ILE A 126 -5.00 -3.37 9.85
CA ILE A 126 -4.69 -3.87 8.50
C ILE A 126 -5.90 -4.66 8.03
N PHE A 127 -6.30 -4.42 6.79
CA PHE A 127 -7.49 -4.96 6.15
C PHE A 127 -7.12 -5.68 4.85
N SER A 128 -8.04 -6.52 4.39
CA SER A 128 -8.06 -7.08 3.05
C SER A 128 -9.34 -6.67 2.33
N TYR A 129 -9.23 -6.52 1.02
CA TYR A 129 -10.39 -6.42 0.13
C TYR A 129 -11.22 -7.72 0.16
N LEU A 130 -12.54 -7.60 0.31
CA LEU A 130 -13.49 -8.71 0.15
C LEU A 130 -14.09 -8.69 -1.25
N ASP A 131 -14.89 -7.66 -1.52
CA ASP A 131 -15.64 -7.45 -2.76
C ASP A 131 -15.99 -5.95 -2.90
N TYR A 132 -16.76 -5.62 -3.91
CA TYR A 132 -17.44 -4.33 -4.00
C TYR A 132 -18.92 -4.53 -4.25
N ILE A 133 -19.71 -3.55 -3.81
CA ILE A 133 -21.15 -3.49 -4.04
C ILE A 133 -21.44 -2.29 -4.95
N CYS A 134 -22.38 -2.47 -5.87
CA CYS A 134 -22.98 -1.40 -6.66
C CYS A 134 -24.37 -1.10 -6.11
N GLU A 135 -24.60 0.14 -5.68
CA GLU A 135 -25.92 0.60 -5.24
C GLU A 135 -26.78 0.99 -6.47
N ALA A 136 -28.09 1.13 -6.27
CA ALA A 136 -29.05 1.39 -7.34
C ALA A 136 -28.82 2.74 -8.06
N ASP A 137 -28.22 3.70 -7.36
CA ASP A 137 -27.83 5.01 -7.89
C ASP A 137 -26.50 5.00 -8.68
N GLY A 138 -25.91 3.81 -8.88
CA GLY A 138 -24.65 3.61 -9.60
C GLY A 138 -23.41 3.90 -8.75
N THR A 139 -23.56 4.29 -7.48
CA THR A 139 -22.44 4.41 -6.57
C THR A 139 -21.84 3.04 -6.25
N LYS A 140 -20.52 3.02 -5.98
CA LYS A 140 -19.82 1.79 -5.66
C LYS A 140 -18.95 1.96 -4.42
N PHE A 141 -18.92 0.93 -3.59
CA PHE A 141 -18.06 0.90 -2.41
C PHE A 141 -17.37 -0.45 -2.26
N PHE A 142 -16.17 -0.43 -1.68
CA PHE A 142 -15.45 -1.61 -1.26
C PHE A 142 -15.96 -2.09 0.09
N ARG A 143 -16.06 -3.40 0.26
CA ARG A 143 -16.11 -4.03 1.57
C ARG A 143 -14.71 -4.47 1.96
N LEU A 144 -14.25 -3.95 3.09
CA LEU A 144 -12.92 -4.22 3.61
C LEU A 144 -13.03 -4.93 4.94
N GLN A 145 -12.35 -6.06 5.09
CA GLN A 145 -12.35 -6.84 6.33
C GLN A 145 -11.01 -6.72 7.05
N LYS A 146 -11.07 -6.46 8.35
CA LYS A 146 -9.89 -6.39 9.21
C LYS A 146 -9.26 -7.78 9.32
N LEU A 147 -7.94 -7.83 9.12
CA LEU A 147 -7.16 -9.04 9.31
C LEU A 147 -6.89 -9.28 10.79
N SER A 148 -6.96 -10.54 11.20
CA SER A 148 -6.46 -10.98 12.50
C SER A 148 -4.93 -10.98 12.51
N SER A 149 -4.32 -10.90 13.70
CA SER A 149 -2.85 -10.93 13.85
C SER A 149 -2.21 -12.17 13.21
N VAL A 150 -2.89 -13.32 13.27
CA VAL A 150 -2.45 -14.56 12.61
C VAL A 150 -2.46 -14.40 11.09
N LYS A 151 -3.56 -13.89 10.54
CA LYS A 151 -3.71 -13.69 9.10
C LYS A 151 -2.71 -12.66 8.55
N ILE A 152 -2.43 -11.60 9.32
CA ILE A 152 -1.38 -10.61 8.98
C ILE A 152 -0.01 -11.29 8.83
N LYS A 153 0.38 -12.13 9.80
CA LYS A 153 1.65 -12.87 9.75
C LYS A 153 1.73 -13.81 8.54
N LEU A 154 0.65 -14.57 8.29
CA LEU A 154 0.57 -15.48 7.14
C LEU A 154 0.72 -14.73 5.81
N THR A 155 0.00 -13.63 5.63
CA THR A 155 0.10 -12.80 4.43
C THR A 155 1.51 -12.22 4.24
N ALA A 156 2.17 -11.79 5.32
CA ALA A 156 3.55 -11.30 5.26
C ALA A 156 4.54 -12.39 4.81
N ILE A 157 4.37 -13.63 5.30
CA ILE A 157 5.16 -14.79 4.91
C ILE A 157 4.92 -15.13 3.43
N GLU A 158 3.67 -15.19 2.98
CA GLU A 158 3.31 -15.49 1.59
C GLU A 158 3.90 -14.48 0.62
N ASN A 159 3.81 -13.19 0.93
CA ASN A 159 4.42 -12.13 0.13
C ASN A 159 5.95 -12.26 0.06
N SER A 160 6.57 -12.60 1.18
CA SER A 160 8.03 -12.81 1.24
C SER A 160 8.43 -13.98 0.35
N LYS A 161 7.71 -15.11 0.41
CA LYS A 161 7.91 -16.27 -0.48
C LYS A 161 7.76 -15.90 -1.95
N LYS A 162 6.70 -15.17 -2.31
CA LYS A 162 6.46 -14.72 -3.70
C LYS A 162 7.61 -13.85 -4.22
N ARG A 163 8.13 -12.94 -3.38
CA ARG A 163 9.26 -12.07 -3.73
C ARG A 163 10.56 -12.87 -3.92
N ILE A 164 10.85 -13.81 -3.02
CA ILE A 164 12.01 -14.70 -3.12
C ILE A 164 11.93 -15.52 -4.42
N ASN A 165 10.78 -16.15 -4.69
CA ASN A 165 10.58 -16.94 -5.91
C ASN A 165 10.76 -16.11 -7.19
N LYS A 166 10.28 -14.86 -7.20
CA LYS A 166 10.50 -13.93 -8.31
C LYS A 166 11.99 -13.61 -8.52
N GLN A 167 12.75 -13.46 -7.44
CA GLN A 167 14.20 -13.22 -7.51
C GLN A 167 14.95 -14.46 -8.01
N LEU A 168 14.61 -15.64 -7.49
CA LEU A 168 15.20 -16.92 -7.94
C LEU A 168 15.00 -17.13 -9.44
N LYS A 169 13.78 -16.95 -9.97
CA LYS A 169 13.51 -17.04 -11.41
C LYS A 169 14.40 -16.10 -12.25
N LYS A 170 14.62 -14.87 -11.79
CA LYS A 170 15.50 -13.91 -12.48
C LYS A 170 16.96 -14.37 -12.47
N ILE A 171 17.43 -14.94 -11.36
CA ILE A 171 18.80 -15.45 -11.23
C ILE A 171 18.98 -16.66 -12.14
N THR A 172 18.08 -17.64 -12.10
CA THR A 172 18.12 -18.83 -12.97
C THR A 172 18.14 -18.45 -14.45
N ASN A 173 17.29 -17.51 -14.88
CA ASN A 173 17.29 -17.05 -16.27
C ASN A 173 18.61 -16.39 -16.68
N LYS A 174 19.24 -15.61 -15.78
CA LYS A 174 20.55 -15.01 -16.05
C LYS A 174 21.63 -16.07 -16.19
N ILE A 175 21.66 -17.07 -15.32
CA ILE A 175 22.63 -18.17 -15.36
C ILE A 175 22.51 -18.91 -16.70
N ASN A 176 21.29 -19.26 -17.12
CA ASN A 176 21.06 -19.99 -18.37
C ASN A 176 21.51 -19.18 -19.61
N VAL A 177 21.28 -17.86 -19.62
CA VAL A 177 21.76 -16.98 -20.70
C VAL A 177 23.29 -16.91 -20.71
N THR A 178 23.92 -16.79 -19.54
CA THR A 178 25.38 -16.77 -19.43
C THR A 178 25.99 -18.11 -19.86
N GLN A 179 25.45 -19.23 -19.42
CA GLN A 179 25.89 -20.57 -19.83
C GLN A 179 25.74 -20.77 -21.34
N GLY A 180 24.60 -20.39 -21.92
CA GLY A 180 24.39 -20.45 -23.37
C GLY A 180 25.39 -19.59 -24.17
N LYS A 181 25.72 -18.38 -23.69
CA LYS A 181 26.76 -17.54 -24.30
C LYS A 181 28.15 -18.18 -24.21
N VAL A 182 28.52 -18.70 -23.05
CA VAL A 182 29.82 -19.36 -22.86
C VAL A 182 29.93 -20.57 -23.79
N LEU A 183 28.92 -21.44 -23.84
CA LEU A 183 28.86 -22.59 -24.75
C LEU A 183 28.94 -22.20 -26.23
N SER A 184 28.41 -21.05 -26.64
CA SER A 184 28.53 -20.55 -28.02
C SER A 184 29.90 -19.96 -28.38
N LEU A 185 30.73 -19.62 -27.38
CA LEU A 185 32.07 -19.04 -27.57
C LEU A 185 33.18 -20.10 -27.56
N VAL A 186 32.92 -21.28 -26.98
CA VAL A 186 33.89 -22.41 -26.93
C VAL A 186 34.37 -22.84 -28.33
N PRO A 187 33.50 -22.98 -29.36
CA PRO A 187 33.96 -23.39 -30.69
C PRO A 187 34.81 -22.34 -31.43
N GLN A 188 34.68 -21.05 -31.07
CA GLN A 188 35.41 -19.96 -31.73
C GLN A 188 36.84 -19.79 -31.20
N LEU A 189 37.09 -20.20 -29.96
CA LEU A 189 38.44 -20.18 -29.36
C LEU A 189 39.32 -21.30 -29.91
N GLU A 190 38.75 -22.49 -30.16
CA GLU A 190 39.49 -23.63 -30.74
C GLU A 190 39.90 -23.41 -32.20
N GLN A 191 39.16 -22.60 -32.97
CA GLN A 191 39.50 -22.26 -34.36
C GLN A 191 40.53 -21.13 -34.50
N SER A 192 40.91 -20.46 -33.40
CA SER A 192 41.85 -19.33 -33.39
C SER A 192 43.28 -19.70 -32.95
N GLN A 193 43.53 -20.99 -32.67
CA GLN A 193 44.82 -21.51 -32.20
C GLN A 193 45.57 -22.37 -33.24
N ILE A 194 45.20 -22.30 -34.53
CA ILE A 194 45.89 -22.99 -35.64
C ILE A 194 46.54 -21.95 -36.55
#